data_AF-B7GCI1-F1
#
_entry.id   AF-B7GCI1-F1
#
_cell.length_a   1.000
_cell.length_b   1.000
_cell.length_c   1.000
_cell.angle_alpha   90.00
_cell.angle_beta   90.00
_cell.angle_gamma   90.00
#
_symmetry.space_group_name_H-M   'P 1'
#
loop_
_entity.id
_entity.type
_entity.pdbx_description
1 polymer ?
#
loop_
_entity_poly.entity_id
_entity_poly.type
_entity_poly.pdbx_seq_one_letter_code
_entity_poly.pdbx_strand_id
1 'polypeptide(L)'
;MRQSTAAASKLKSNDQQLSCVTNRIVAWYQGSPKKTANSKIVRSNGIDRSKDESELPASSRWRKISTGKWGPWQRTELTNPRTRSALTQKSRQIHLPRGGTVTIYPGLLSKTQRATLSQELLSSNLFRQYEIQGMPEPRVHFLLHEQATDEPEAPQPGYRYGSVRMKACPLRGLPKLCRLSKIVGKRAGVESWNIGVNPVFYRDGKDRIGAHADDDQGESCILSVIVASPIPLRRLLIQPKPTKIVDRTVLGTKQKGNKRLKLKTGNGDIVDDGVDEQHELRLGPGDAYCMDGEMQEHYVHSLPPDEHSKGSVEGRRIIVVFRSGTQKVFKKDSGKPCNLAALEPRPDLCFTFGNEIKDLREGDIYGGRQLRAMNAHRSTQRSVSGNKVMGCDAITVSRDREDDTFVRFSFAAETRVGGGSMLTSLQKGYPVRVFRTSALHNKYKAVAKKSGPKSKSNVYRYDGLYHIESAVEELGDKVNDVSLGLSNMINRKSEIIFRLCRSSENSVSSMRLLRRIVIERMTHSKVTSNNDLRKNCPKKIIVN
;
A
#
# COMPACT_ATOMS: atom_id res chain seq x y z
N MET A 1 42.24 -2.63 -27.37
CA MET A 1 42.61 -3.14 -26.03
C MET A 1 42.62 -2.11 -24.89
N ARG A 2 42.29 -0.81 -25.08
CA ARG A 2 42.30 0.20 -23.99
C ARG A 2 40.94 0.64 -23.42
N GLN A 3 39.83 0.02 -23.83
CA GLN A 3 38.48 0.35 -23.33
C GLN A 3 37.92 -0.63 -22.26
N SER A 4 38.61 -1.73 -21.94
CA SER A 4 38.10 -2.72 -20.95
C SER A 4 38.51 -2.46 -19.49
N THR A 5 39.46 -1.56 -19.23
CA THR A 5 39.97 -1.30 -17.86
C THR A 5 39.08 -0.34 -17.05
N ALA A 6 38.38 0.59 -17.70
CA ALA A 6 37.49 1.54 -17.03
C ALA A 6 36.17 0.91 -16.53
N ALA A 7 35.70 -0.17 -17.18
CA ALA A 7 34.55 -0.94 -16.71
C ALA A 7 34.89 -1.79 -15.47
N ALA A 8 36.10 -2.38 -15.45
CA ALA A 8 36.58 -3.18 -14.32
C ALA A 8 36.87 -2.34 -13.06
N SER A 9 37.32 -1.09 -13.19
CA SER A 9 37.53 -0.21 -12.04
C SER A 9 36.22 0.26 -11.40
N LYS A 10 35.18 0.54 -12.21
CA LYS A 10 33.82 0.85 -11.72
C LYS A 10 33.13 -0.33 -11.02
N LEU A 11 33.41 -1.57 -11.43
CA LEU A 11 32.93 -2.77 -10.73
C LEU A 11 33.59 -2.92 -9.35
N LYS A 12 34.92 -2.76 -9.26
CA LYS A 12 35.65 -2.83 -7.98
C LYS A 12 35.23 -1.76 -6.97
N SER A 13 34.91 -0.54 -7.42
CA SER A 13 34.44 0.53 -6.53
C SER A 13 33.04 0.25 -5.97
N ASN A 14 32.17 -0.40 -6.74
CA ASN A 14 30.83 -0.76 -6.30
C ASN A 14 30.86 -1.88 -5.25
N ASP A 15 31.72 -2.89 -5.41
CA ASP A 15 31.87 -3.98 -4.43
C ASP A 15 32.40 -3.47 -3.07
N GLN A 16 33.32 -2.51 -3.08
CA GLN A 16 33.80 -1.87 -1.84
C GLN A 16 32.71 -1.04 -1.14
N GLN A 17 31.86 -0.33 -1.89
CA GLN A 17 30.73 0.41 -1.31
C GLN A 17 29.65 -0.53 -0.74
N LEU A 18 29.31 -1.62 -1.43
CA LEU A 18 28.38 -2.65 -0.93
C LEU A 18 28.89 -3.32 0.34
N SER A 19 30.19 -3.64 0.40
CA SER A 19 30.85 -4.15 1.61
C SER A 19 30.68 -3.18 2.79
N CYS A 20 30.92 -1.88 2.58
CA CYS A 20 30.88 -0.89 3.64
C CYS A 20 29.45 -0.66 4.21
N VAL A 21 28.42 -0.64 3.36
CA VAL A 21 27.02 -0.52 3.79
C VAL A 21 26.55 -1.79 4.51
N THR A 22 26.88 -2.96 3.96
CA THR A 22 26.53 -4.25 4.58
C THR A 22 27.20 -4.37 5.94
N ASN A 23 28.48 -3.99 6.06
CA ASN A 23 29.20 -4.00 7.32
C ASN A 23 28.64 -3.00 8.34
N ARG A 24 28.17 -1.82 7.92
CA ARG A 24 27.48 -0.88 8.84
C ARG A 24 26.17 -1.44 9.37
N ILE A 25 25.37 -2.10 8.52
CA ILE A 25 24.11 -2.72 8.94
C ILE A 25 24.38 -3.93 9.84
N VAL A 26 25.36 -4.76 9.50
CA VAL A 26 25.76 -5.92 10.30
C VAL A 26 26.36 -5.49 11.64
N ALA A 27 27.24 -4.49 11.67
CA ALA A 27 27.82 -3.95 12.90
C ALA A 27 26.76 -3.35 13.84
N TRP A 28 25.70 -2.74 13.27
CA TRP A 28 24.55 -2.30 14.05
C TRP A 28 23.83 -3.49 14.70
N TYR A 29 23.56 -4.57 13.96
CA TYR A 29 22.95 -5.78 14.52
C TYR A 29 23.84 -6.54 15.51
N GLN A 30 25.15 -6.39 15.40
CA GLN A 30 26.11 -6.96 16.34
C GLN A 30 26.22 -6.16 17.65
N GLY A 31 25.55 -5.01 17.76
CA GLY A 31 25.46 -4.25 19.01
C GLY A 31 26.73 -3.47 19.35
N SER A 32 27.42 -2.89 18.37
CA SER A 32 28.52 -1.94 18.62
C SER A 32 28.02 -0.50 18.48
N PRO A 33 27.41 0.11 19.52
CA PRO A 33 27.13 1.53 19.47
C PRO A 33 28.46 2.30 19.50
N LYS A 34 28.83 2.93 18.38
CA LYS A 34 29.84 3.98 18.43
C LYS A 34 29.23 5.13 19.23
N LYS A 35 29.79 5.44 20.39
CA LYS A 35 29.45 6.64 21.17
C LYS A 35 29.78 7.86 20.30
N THR A 36 28.80 8.39 19.57
CA THR A 36 28.91 9.73 19.01
C THR A 36 28.68 10.71 20.15
N ALA A 37 29.78 11.31 20.63
CA ALA A 37 29.73 12.46 21.52
C ALA A 37 28.91 13.57 20.84
N ASN A 38 28.00 14.22 21.58
CA ASN A 38 27.14 15.35 21.20
C ASN A 38 25.66 15.06 20.89
N SER A 39 24.96 14.36 21.79
CA SER A 39 23.52 14.64 21.99
C SER A 39 23.28 15.08 23.44
N LYS A 40 22.86 16.33 23.63
CA LYS A 40 22.34 16.83 24.92
C LYS A 40 21.00 16.12 25.17
N ILE A 41 21.02 15.07 25.99
CA ILE A 41 19.83 14.32 26.39
C ILE A 41 19.27 14.93 27.68
N VAL A 42 18.01 15.36 27.61
CA VAL A 42 17.18 15.75 28.76
C VAL A 42 17.04 14.55 29.69
N ARG A 43 17.44 14.71 30.95
CA ARG A 43 17.39 13.68 32.00
C ARG A 43 15.92 13.44 32.42
N SER A 44 15.28 12.42 31.85
CA SER A 44 14.06 11.83 32.41
C SER A 44 14.41 10.66 33.34
N ASN A 45 13.89 10.70 34.57
CA ASN A 45 13.99 9.74 35.68
C ASN A 45 14.51 8.32 35.37
N GLY A 46 15.73 8.04 35.84
CA GLY A 46 16.01 6.88 36.72
C GLY A 46 15.81 5.45 36.23
N ILE A 47 15.76 5.18 34.93
CA ILE A 47 15.84 3.79 34.42
C ILE A 47 17.29 3.54 33.98
N ASP A 48 17.96 2.61 34.65
CA ASP A 48 19.28 2.13 34.29
C ASP A 48 19.26 1.52 32.86
N ARG A 49 19.65 2.33 31.87
CA ARG A 49 19.69 1.99 30.43
C ARG A 49 20.82 1.03 30.06
N SER A 50 21.54 0.46 31.03
CA SER A 50 22.65 -0.47 30.79
C SER A 50 22.20 -1.91 30.52
N LYS A 51 20.94 -2.28 30.83
CA LYS A 51 20.40 -3.58 30.43
C LYS A 51 20.22 -3.62 28.91
N ASP A 52 20.87 -4.59 28.27
CA ASP A 52 20.82 -4.85 26.83
C ASP A 52 19.34 -4.90 26.36
N GLU A 53 18.83 -3.77 25.87
CA GLU A 53 17.44 -3.62 25.42
C GLU A 53 17.10 -4.56 24.25
N SER A 54 18.09 -5.29 23.71
CA SER A 54 17.88 -6.35 22.73
C SER A 54 17.18 -7.61 23.28
N GLU A 55 16.90 -7.68 24.59
CA GLU A 55 16.19 -8.77 25.26
C GLU A 55 14.80 -8.37 25.83
N LEU A 56 14.15 -7.35 25.25
CA LEU A 56 12.77 -7.03 25.64
C LEU A 56 11.86 -8.25 25.40
N PRO A 57 11.15 -8.76 26.43
CA PRO A 57 10.31 -9.95 26.28
C PRO A 57 9.13 -9.67 25.36
N ALA A 58 8.77 -10.68 24.56
CA ALA A 58 7.56 -10.68 23.77
C ALA A 58 6.35 -10.34 24.66
N SER A 59 5.58 -9.34 24.27
CA SER A 59 4.43 -8.88 25.06
C SER A 59 3.21 -8.68 24.19
N SER A 60 2.05 -8.93 24.79
CA SER A 60 0.75 -8.71 24.16
C SER A 60 -0.19 -7.97 25.10
N ARG A 61 -1.16 -7.27 24.53
CA ARG A 61 -2.32 -6.75 25.26
C ARG A 61 -3.50 -6.68 24.31
N TRP A 62 -4.69 -6.60 24.89
CA TRP A 62 -5.93 -6.41 24.14
C TRP A 62 -6.56 -5.05 24.49
N ARG A 63 -7.42 -4.55 23.62
CA ARG A 63 -8.19 -3.32 23.79
C ARG A 63 -9.64 -3.65 23.56
N LYS A 64 -10.53 -3.23 24.46
CA LYS A 64 -11.95 -3.19 24.15
C LYS A 64 -12.21 -1.94 23.32
N ILE A 65 -12.57 -2.10 22.05
CA ILE A 65 -12.74 -1.00 21.11
C ILE A 65 -13.89 -0.07 21.58
N SER A 66 -14.97 -0.63 22.13
CA SER A 66 -16.17 0.13 22.54
C SER A 66 -15.89 1.11 23.67
N THR A 67 -15.01 0.74 24.60
CA THR A 67 -14.56 1.64 25.68
C THR A 67 -13.27 2.37 25.32
N GLY A 68 -12.60 1.95 24.24
CA GLY A 68 -11.26 2.38 23.88
C GLY A 68 -10.16 1.99 24.88
N LYS A 69 -10.47 1.28 25.97
CA LYS A 69 -9.52 0.97 27.05
C LYS A 69 -8.65 -0.23 26.70
N TRP A 70 -7.36 -0.10 26.98
CA TRP A 70 -6.39 -1.19 26.88
C TRP A 70 -6.36 -2.00 28.18
N GLY A 71 -6.34 -3.33 28.05
CA GLY A 71 -6.00 -4.23 29.14
C GLY A 71 -4.50 -4.14 29.50
N PRO A 72 -4.10 -4.82 30.61
CA PRO A 72 -2.72 -4.84 31.04
C PRO A 72 -1.82 -5.56 30.03
N TRP A 73 -0.53 -5.23 30.04
CA TRP A 73 0.47 -5.98 29.28
C TRP A 73 0.67 -7.36 29.87
N GLN A 74 0.57 -8.37 29.02
CA GLN A 74 0.88 -9.76 29.34
C GLN A 74 2.22 -10.09 28.69
N ARG A 75 3.25 -10.28 29.53
CA ARG A 75 4.59 -10.65 29.09
C ARG A 75 4.67 -12.16 28.91
N THR A 76 5.39 -12.59 27.89
CA THR A 76 5.74 -14.00 27.71
C THR A 76 7.14 -14.17 28.27
N GLU A 77 7.28 -15.00 29.31
CA GLU A 77 8.57 -15.24 29.93
C GLU A 77 9.53 -15.87 28.91
N LEU A 78 10.73 -15.29 28.83
CA LEU A 78 11.83 -15.89 28.08
C LEU A 78 12.27 -17.14 28.83
N THR A 79 12.02 -18.31 28.28
CA THR A 79 12.74 -19.51 28.72
C THR A 79 14.23 -19.31 28.42
N ASN A 80 15.09 -19.50 29.43
CA ASN A 80 16.53 -19.26 29.33
C ASN A 80 17.10 -19.88 28.02
N PRO A 81 17.59 -19.06 27.08
CA PRO A 81 18.00 -19.53 25.76
C PRO A 81 19.26 -20.42 25.81
N ARG A 82 20.02 -20.42 26.92
CA ARG A 82 21.26 -21.18 27.04
C ARG A 82 21.06 -22.69 27.23
N THR A 83 19.88 -23.14 27.68
CA THR A 83 19.69 -24.53 28.14
C THR A 83 18.71 -25.36 27.32
N ARG A 84 18.07 -24.81 26.27
CA ARG A 84 17.03 -25.54 25.52
C ARG A 84 17.12 -25.39 24.00
N SER A 85 16.94 -26.51 23.31
CA SER A 85 16.78 -26.57 21.86
C SER A 85 15.57 -25.74 21.42
N ALA A 86 15.67 -25.08 20.26
CA ALA A 86 14.61 -24.28 19.64
C ALA A 86 13.30 -25.06 19.42
N LEU A 87 13.31 -26.39 19.44
CA LEU A 87 12.09 -27.23 19.37
C LEU A 87 11.34 -27.33 20.71
N THR A 88 12.03 -27.15 21.84
CA THR A 88 11.47 -27.34 23.20
C THR A 88 11.04 -26.05 23.89
N GLN A 89 11.22 -24.91 23.22
CA GLN A 89 10.83 -23.60 23.71
C GLN A 89 9.33 -23.54 23.98
N LYS A 90 8.92 -22.96 25.12
CA LYS A 90 7.49 -22.80 25.41
C LYS A 90 6.90 -21.77 24.46
N SER A 91 5.78 -22.10 23.84
CA SER A 91 4.96 -21.16 23.09
C SER A 91 3.79 -20.66 23.94
N ARG A 92 3.28 -19.49 23.58
CA ARG A 92 2.06 -18.94 24.17
C ARG A 92 1.00 -18.80 23.10
N GLN A 93 -0.18 -19.37 23.34
CA GLN A 93 -1.32 -19.23 22.44
C GLN A 93 -2.25 -18.13 22.92
N ILE A 94 -2.79 -17.37 21.98
CA ILE A 94 -3.83 -16.36 22.17
C ILE A 94 -5.00 -16.82 21.31
N HIS A 95 -6.05 -17.33 21.94
CA HIS A 95 -7.30 -17.64 21.27
C HIS A 95 -8.08 -16.37 21.01
N LEU A 96 -8.55 -16.20 19.79
CA LEU A 96 -9.31 -15.03 19.38
C LEU A 96 -10.81 -15.36 19.48
N PRO A 97 -11.67 -14.52 20.08
CA PRO A 97 -13.05 -14.89 20.37
C PRO A 97 -13.95 -15.03 19.14
N ARG A 98 -13.54 -14.52 17.96
CA ARG A 98 -14.25 -14.80 16.69
C ARG A 98 -13.74 -16.03 15.93
N GLY A 99 -12.81 -16.79 16.51
CA GLY A 99 -12.18 -17.93 15.86
C GLY A 99 -10.71 -17.65 15.51
N GLY A 100 -9.95 -18.73 15.43
CA GLY A 100 -8.52 -18.71 15.16
C GLY A 100 -7.64 -18.41 16.37
N THR A 101 -6.34 -18.60 16.14
CA THR A 101 -5.32 -18.53 17.18
C THR A 101 -4.08 -17.79 16.69
N VAL A 102 -3.47 -17.01 17.58
CA VAL A 102 -2.11 -16.51 17.41
C VAL A 102 -1.17 -17.19 18.40
N THR A 103 -0.17 -17.89 17.89
CA THR A 103 0.85 -18.55 18.72
C THR A 103 2.15 -17.73 18.70
N ILE A 104 2.67 -17.36 19.86
CA ILE A 104 3.94 -16.61 20.02
C ILE A 104 5.05 -17.57 20.46
N TYR A 105 6.20 -17.45 19.81
CA TYR A 105 7.44 -18.17 20.10
C TYR A 105 8.52 -17.15 20.48
N PRO A 106 8.62 -16.77 21.76
CA PRO A 106 9.61 -15.77 22.19
C PRO A 106 11.02 -16.34 22.04
N GLY A 107 11.98 -15.58 21.51
CA GLY A 107 13.39 -15.98 21.43
C GLY A 107 13.67 -17.23 20.58
N LEU A 108 12.90 -17.46 19.52
CA LEU A 108 13.09 -18.58 18.58
C LEU A 108 14.49 -18.59 17.94
N LEU A 109 15.05 -17.40 17.66
CA LEU A 109 16.41 -17.24 17.13
C LEU A 109 17.34 -16.63 18.17
N SER A 110 18.52 -17.24 18.32
CA SER A 110 19.63 -16.65 19.07
C SER A 110 20.19 -15.42 18.36
N LYS A 111 20.93 -14.57 19.11
CA LYS A 111 21.61 -13.38 18.55
C LYS A 111 22.52 -13.74 17.36
N THR A 112 23.26 -14.84 17.44
CA THR A 112 24.13 -15.32 16.36
C THR A 112 23.34 -15.77 15.13
N GLN A 113 22.24 -16.50 15.32
CA GLN A 113 21.36 -16.89 14.21
C GLN A 113 20.76 -15.66 13.52
N ARG A 114 20.31 -14.66 14.29
CA ARG A 114 19.80 -13.39 13.77
C ARG A 114 20.85 -12.66 12.93
N ALA A 115 22.06 -12.48 13.46
CA ALA A 115 23.12 -11.76 12.76
C ALA A 115 23.49 -12.45 11.44
N THR A 116 23.68 -13.77 11.47
CA THR A 116 24.07 -14.55 10.29
C THR A 116 22.97 -14.63 9.23
N LEU A 117 21.69 -14.66 9.64
CA LEU A 117 20.55 -14.64 8.74
C LEU A 117 20.29 -13.24 8.16
N SER A 118 20.36 -12.18 8.97
CA SER A 118 20.30 -10.80 8.49
C SER A 118 21.34 -10.54 7.40
N GLN A 119 22.58 -10.97 7.63
CA GLN A 119 23.65 -10.84 6.64
C GLN A 119 23.31 -11.55 5.33
N GLU A 120 22.88 -12.82 5.39
CA GLU A 120 22.50 -13.62 4.20
C GLU A 120 21.36 -12.95 3.41
N LEU A 121 20.32 -12.46 4.10
CA LEU A 121 19.19 -11.79 3.48
C LEU A 121 19.62 -10.50 2.78
N LEU A 122 20.41 -9.66 3.46
CA LEU A 122 20.84 -8.36 2.95
C LEU A 122 21.85 -8.48 1.80
N SER A 123 22.66 -9.54 1.78
CA SER A 123 23.61 -9.80 0.68
C SER A 123 22.99 -10.52 -0.52
N SER A 124 21.72 -10.91 -0.46
CA SER A 124 21.09 -11.76 -1.49
C SER A 124 20.87 -11.06 -2.84
N ASN A 125 20.78 -9.73 -2.87
CA ASN A 125 20.35 -8.94 -4.05
C ASN A 125 18.98 -9.34 -4.62
N LEU A 126 18.14 -10.05 -3.84
CA LEU A 126 16.85 -10.56 -4.30
C LEU A 126 15.68 -9.60 -4.05
N PHE A 127 15.84 -8.58 -3.21
CA PHE A 127 14.75 -7.68 -2.82
C PHE A 127 14.14 -6.93 -4.00
N ARG A 128 12.81 -6.85 -3.99
CA ARG A 128 12.02 -6.14 -5.01
C ARG A 128 11.09 -5.11 -4.37
N GLN A 129 10.86 -4.02 -5.09
CA GLN A 129 9.81 -3.05 -4.82
C GLN A 129 8.63 -3.37 -5.71
N TYR A 130 7.54 -3.79 -5.06
CA TYR A 130 6.25 -3.99 -5.71
C TYR A 130 5.42 -2.71 -5.65
N GLU A 131 4.45 -2.62 -6.54
CA GLU A 131 3.47 -1.54 -6.60
C GLU A 131 2.07 -2.10 -6.37
N ILE A 132 1.37 -1.58 -5.36
CA ILE A 132 -0.07 -1.77 -5.21
C ILE A 132 -0.71 -0.47 -5.65
N GLN A 133 -1.69 -0.59 -6.55
CA GLN A 133 -2.39 0.60 -7.04
C GLN A 133 -1.41 1.65 -7.59
N GLY A 134 -0.33 1.20 -8.25
CA GLY A 134 0.74 2.01 -8.85
C GLY A 134 1.47 2.94 -7.90
N MET A 135 1.31 2.72 -6.59
CA MET A 135 2.15 3.30 -5.58
C MET A 135 3.14 2.24 -5.11
N PRO A 136 4.44 2.58 -4.98
CA PRO A 136 5.40 1.69 -4.36
C PRO A 136 4.95 1.30 -2.97
N GLU A 137 4.95 0.00 -2.69
CA GLU A 137 4.65 -0.50 -1.37
C GLU A 137 5.60 0.09 -0.31
N PRO A 138 5.12 0.39 0.90
CA PRO A 138 5.95 0.88 2.00
C PRO A 138 6.77 -0.26 2.66
N ARG A 139 7.43 -1.07 1.83
CA ARG A 139 8.40 -2.13 2.17
C ARG A 139 8.97 -2.71 0.88
N VAL A 140 10.09 -3.41 0.98
CA VAL A 140 10.64 -4.25 -0.09
C VAL A 140 10.69 -5.69 0.37
N HIS A 141 10.50 -6.62 -0.56
CA HIS A 141 10.42 -8.03 -0.25
C HIS A 141 10.65 -8.90 -1.47
N PHE A 142 10.83 -10.20 -1.26
CA PHE A 142 10.95 -11.18 -2.32
C PHE A 142 10.41 -12.53 -1.84
N LEU A 143 10.22 -13.46 -2.76
CA LEU A 143 9.64 -14.76 -2.46
C LEU A 143 10.64 -15.86 -2.83
N LEU A 144 10.69 -16.88 -1.98
CA LEU A 144 11.48 -18.08 -2.16
C LEU A 144 10.59 -19.31 -2.06
N HIS A 145 10.97 -20.38 -2.74
CA HIS A 145 10.25 -21.64 -2.66
C HIS A 145 11.21 -22.82 -2.82
N GLU A 146 10.92 -23.95 -2.16
CA GLU A 146 11.78 -25.14 -2.20
C GLU A 146 11.79 -25.80 -3.58
N GLN A 147 10.64 -25.83 -4.25
CA GLN A 147 10.48 -26.34 -5.62
C GLN A 147 10.85 -25.32 -6.72
N ALA A 148 11.24 -24.09 -6.39
CA ALA A 148 11.64 -23.13 -7.42
C ALA A 148 13.00 -23.50 -8.01
N THR A 149 13.16 -23.33 -9.32
CA THR A 149 14.40 -23.62 -10.06
C THR A 149 15.15 -22.35 -10.45
N ASP A 150 16.40 -22.48 -10.86
CA ASP A 150 17.23 -21.34 -11.31
C ASP A 150 16.84 -20.80 -12.70
N GLU A 151 15.92 -21.48 -13.41
CA GLU A 151 15.41 -21.06 -14.72
C GLU A 151 14.47 -19.84 -14.63
N PRO A 152 14.91 -18.65 -15.09
CA PRO A 152 14.18 -17.40 -14.86
C PRO A 152 12.93 -17.26 -15.75
N GLU A 153 12.84 -17.99 -16.87
CA GLU A 153 11.70 -17.93 -17.79
C GLU A 153 10.63 -18.98 -17.49
N ALA A 154 11.00 -20.08 -16.83
CA ALA A 154 10.06 -21.13 -16.45
C ALA A 154 8.99 -20.61 -15.46
N PRO A 155 7.74 -21.09 -15.53
CA PRO A 155 6.78 -20.86 -14.45
C PRO A 155 7.36 -21.36 -13.12
N GLN A 156 7.34 -20.52 -12.09
CA GLN A 156 7.76 -20.91 -10.74
C GLN A 156 6.58 -20.83 -9.79
N PRO A 157 6.59 -21.57 -8.67
CA PRO A 157 5.69 -21.31 -7.55
C PRO A 157 5.69 -19.82 -7.20
N GLY A 158 4.57 -19.32 -6.66
CA GLY A 158 4.56 -17.94 -6.23
C GLY A 158 3.32 -17.51 -5.47
N TYR A 159 3.30 -16.21 -5.18
CA TYR A 159 2.28 -15.58 -4.35
C TYR A 159 1.58 -14.45 -5.11
N ARG A 160 0.27 -14.34 -4.95
CA ARG A 160 -0.52 -13.25 -5.52
C ARG A 160 -1.41 -12.65 -4.45
N TYR A 161 -1.38 -11.31 -4.38
CA TYR A 161 -2.33 -10.52 -3.61
C TYR A 161 -2.71 -9.27 -4.41
N GLY A 162 -4.01 -9.01 -4.56
CA GLY A 162 -4.53 -7.95 -5.41
C GLY A 162 -3.95 -7.97 -6.84
N SER A 163 -3.23 -6.90 -7.22
CA SER A 163 -2.56 -6.80 -8.53
C SER A 163 -1.12 -7.31 -8.54
N VAL A 164 -0.55 -7.64 -7.39
CA VAL A 164 0.84 -8.09 -7.25
C VAL A 164 0.93 -9.58 -7.55
N ARG A 165 1.94 -9.94 -8.34
CA ARG A 165 2.40 -11.31 -8.57
C ARG A 165 3.87 -11.39 -8.19
N MET A 166 4.18 -12.26 -7.24
CA MET A 166 5.53 -12.57 -6.80
C MET A 166 5.91 -13.93 -7.36
N LYS A 167 7.02 -13.99 -8.09
CA LYS A 167 7.58 -15.24 -8.60
C LYS A 167 8.68 -15.69 -7.64
N ALA A 168 8.61 -16.93 -7.17
CA ALA A 168 9.60 -17.41 -6.23
C ALA A 168 10.96 -17.65 -6.89
N CYS A 169 12.03 -17.36 -6.16
CA CYS A 169 13.39 -17.83 -6.44
C CYS A 169 13.69 -19.11 -5.64
N PRO A 170 14.73 -19.89 -6.00
CA PRO A 170 15.07 -21.11 -5.26
C PRO A 170 15.48 -20.83 -3.82
N LEU A 171 14.79 -21.45 -2.86
CA LEU A 171 15.12 -21.32 -1.43
C LEU A 171 16.53 -21.85 -1.11
N ARG A 172 17.02 -22.83 -1.87
CA ARG A 172 18.37 -23.40 -1.74
C ARG A 172 19.50 -22.37 -1.91
N GLY A 173 19.24 -21.25 -2.57
CA GLY A 173 20.21 -20.16 -2.72
C GLY A 173 20.54 -19.43 -1.41
N LEU A 174 19.69 -19.56 -0.37
CA LEU A 174 19.89 -18.98 0.95
C LEU A 174 19.91 -20.11 2.02
N PRO A 175 21.06 -20.77 2.22
CA PRO A 175 21.13 -22.01 3.01
C PRO A 175 20.74 -21.83 4.49
N LYS A 176 21.06 -20.70 5.13
CA LYS A 176 20.67 -20.49 6.53
C LYS A 176 19.15 -20.32 6.64
N LEU A 177 18.54 -19.60 5.71
CA LEU A 177 17.10 -19.47 5.63
C LEU A 177 16.42 -20.81 5.28
N CYS A 178 16.99 -21.60 4.38
CA CYS A 178 16.51 -22.95 4.06
C CYS A 178 16.49 -23.85 5.30
N ARG A 179 17.57 -23.82 6.11
CA ARG A 179 17.60 -24.55 7.39
C ARG A 179 16.54 -24.05 8.36
N LEU A 180 16.38 -22.73 8.49
CA LEU A 180 15.34 -22.14 9.34
C LEU A 180 13.94 -22.61 8.91
N SER A 181 13.66 -22.61 7.60
CA SER A 181 12.40 -23.05 7.00
C SER A 181 11.98 -24.44 7.48
N LYS A 182 12.92 -25.40 7.51
CA LYS A 182 12.67 -26.76 8.00
C LYS A 182 12.39 -26.80 9.50
N ILE A 183 13.13 -26.02 10.29
CA ILE A 183 12.94 -25.92 11.75
C ILE A 183 11.55 -25.39 12.08
N VAL A 184 11.14 -24.28 11.43
CA VAL A 184 9.83 -23.68 11.69
C VAL A 184 8.69 -24.49 11.09
N GLY A 185 8.90 -25.20 9.97
CA GLY A 185 7.92 -26.11 9.39
C GLY A 185 7.57 -27.24 10.36
N LYS A 186 8.59 -27.93 10.87
CA LYS A 186 8.42 -28.96 11.91
C LYS A 186 7.68 -28.41 13.15
N ARG A 187 8.02 -27.18 13.57
CA ARG A 187 7.42 -26.55 14.75
C ARG A 187 5.96 -26.13 14.53
N ALA A 188 5.60 -25.74 13.31
CA ALA A 188 4.24 -25.38 12.93
C ALA A 188 3.38 -26.59 12.54
N GLY A 189 3.94 -27.80 12.50
CA GLY A 189 3.25 -28.98 11.97
C GLY A 189 3.00 -28.90 10.46
N VAL A 190 3.85 -28.16 9.74
CA VAL A 190 3.75 -27.95 8.29
C VAL A 190 4.87 -28.75 7.61
N GLU A 191 4.48 -29.63 6.69
CA GLU A 191 5.42 -30.44 5.91
C GLU A 191 6.23 -29.56 4.94
N SER A 192 5.55 -28.64 4.24
CA SER A 192 6.17 -27.71 3.30
C SER A 192 5.48 -26.34 3.29
N TRP A 193 6.28 -25.29 3.07
CA TRP A 193 5.79 -23.92 2.86
C TRP A 193 5.43 -23.72 1.39
N ASN A 194 4.36 -24.37 0.95
CA ASN A 194 3.99 -24.52 -0.47
C ASN A 194 3.50 -23.23 -1.18
N ILE A 195 3.23 -22.16 -0.44
CA ILE A 195 3.08 -20.81 -1.03
C ILE A 195 4.46 -20.16 -1.15
N GLY A 196 5.28 -20.29 -0.10
CA GLY A 196 6.69 -19.90 -0.10
C GLY A 196 7.15 -19.22 1.18
N VAL A 197 8.42 -18.80 1.15
CA VAL A 197 9.13 -18.09 2.22
C VAL A 197 9.41 -16.67 1.73
N ASN A 198 8.90 -15.67 2.44
CA ASN A 198 8.87 -14.28 2.02
C ASN A 198 9.62 -13.38 3.02
N PRO A 199 10.91 -13.12 2.79
CA PRO A 199 11.65 -12.09 3.50
C PRO A 199 11.11 -10.69 3.14
N VAL A 200 10.77 -9.92 4.16
CA VAL A 200 10.24 -8.56 4.08
C VAL A 200 11.14 -7.62 4.86
N PHE A 201 11.53 -6.51 4.23
CA PHE A 201 12.36 -5.48 4.82
C PHE A 201 11.62 -4.14 4.84
N TYR A 202 11.48 -3.61 6.05
CA TYR A 202 10.99 -2.26 6.32
C TYR A 202 12.20 -1.36 6.55
N ARG A 203 12.34 -0.34 5.70
CA ARG A 203 13.53 0.53 5.63
C ARG A 203 13.67 1.46 6.83
N ASP A 204 12.55 1.85 7.43
CA ASP A 204 12.45 2.77 8.56
C ASP A 204 11.05 2.69 9.23
N GLY A 205 10.75 3.64 10.12
CA GLY A 205 9.43 3.78 10.74
C GLY A 205 8.30 4.24 9.80
N LYS A 206 8.60 4.79 8.60
CA LYS A 206 7.56 5.17 7.60
C LYS A 206 6.99 3.96 6.89
N ASP A 207 7.85 2.98 6.63
CA ASP A 207 7.49 1.72 6.02
C ASP A 207 6.49 0.96 6.90
N ARG A 208 5.47 0.34 6.31
CA ARG A 208 4.28 -0.19 7.00
C ARG A 208 3.57 -1.25 6.16
N ILE A 209 2.59 -1.91 6.75
CA ILE A 209 1.58 -2.67 6.01
C ILE A 209 0.20 -2.35 6.61
N GLY A 210 -0.76 -2.01 5.75
CA GLY A 210 -2.11 -1.68 6.18
C GLY A 210 -2.85 -2.88 6.77
N ALA A 211 -4.03 -2.66 7.34
CA ALA A 211 -4.90 -3.74 7.78
C ALA A 211 -5.30 -4.63 6.60
N HIS A 212 -4.94 -5.92 6.67
CA HIS A 212 -5.23 -6.94 5.67
C HIS A 212 -5.36 -8.31 6.34
N ALA A 213 -5.99 -9.25 5.65
CA ALA A 213 -5.85 -10.68 5.93
C ALA A 213 -5.05 -11.29 4.78
N ASP A 214 -4.30 -12.33 5.08
CA ASP A 214 -3.63 -13.14 4.05
C ASP A 214 -4.61 -14.26 3.68
N ASP A 215 -5.60 -13.97 2.82
CA ASP A 215 -6.69 -14.88 2.39
C ASP A 215 -6.78 -15.07 0.87
N ASP A 216 -5.72 -14.76 0.13
CA ASP A 216 -5.67 -14.80 -1.34
C ASP A 216 -5.39 -16.21 -1.92
N GLN A 217 -4.82 -17.10 -1.11
CA GLN A 217 -4.41 -18.45 -1.51
C GLN A 217 -4.84 -19.53 -0.52
N GLY A 218 -5.88 -19.29 0.29
CA GLY A 218 -6.37 -20.30 1.24
C GLY A 218 -5.30 -20.66 2.26
N GLU A 219 -4.63 -19.65 2.77
CA GLU A 219 -3.57 -19.75 3.76
C GLU A 219 -4.08 -20.51 4.99
N SER A 220 -3.48 -21.66 5.27
CA SER A 220 -3.82 -22.50 6.43
C SER A 220 -2.92 -22.21 7.63
N CYS A 221 -1.69 -21.76 7.37
CA CYS A 221 -0.70 -21.42 8.38
C CYS A 221 0.25 -20.34 7.89
N ILE A 222 0.42 -19.30 8.70
CA ILE A 222 1.33 -18.19 8.44
C ILE A 222 2.23 -18.01 9.65
N LEU A 223 3.52 -18.35 9.50
CA LEU A 223 4.51 -18.18 10.55
C LEU A 223 5.47 -17.05 10.19
N SER A 224 5.65 -16.11 11.09
CA SER A 224 6.50 -14.94 10.91
C SER A 224 7.64 -14.93 11.92
N VAL A 225 8.89 -14.85 11.46
CA VAL A 225 10.09 -14.77 12.31
C VAL A 225 10.71 -13.39 12.20
N ILE A 226 10.90 -12.70 13.32
CA ILE A 226 11.49 -11.37 13.37
C ILE A 226 13.00 -11.51 13.46
N VAL A 227 13.70 -11.26 12.37
CA VAL A 227 15.17 -11.35 12.35
C VAL A 227 15.77 -10.09 12.99
N ALA A 228 15.13 -8.95 12.75
CA ALA A 228 15.57 -7.63 13.18
C ALA A 228 14.38 -6.69 13.41
N SER A 229 14.47 -5.79 14.39
CA SER A 229 13.44 -4.78 14.69
C SER A 229 14.06 -3.58 15.46
N PRO A 230 13.51 -2.36 15.33
CA PRO A 230 13.91 -1.21 16.16
C PRO A 230 13.58 -1.39 17.64
N ILE A 231 14.17 -0.50 18.45
CA ILE A 231 13.69 -0.14 19.78
C ILE A 231 13.26 1.35 19.73
N PRO A 232 12.02 1.70 20.10
CA PRO A 232 10.96 0.83 20.61
C PRO A 232 10.47 -0.20 19.57
N LEU A 233 9.98 -1.35 20.05
CA LEU A 233 9.51 -2.43 19.20
C LEU A 233 8.30 -2.00 18.36
N ARG A 234 8.30 -2.37 17.08
CA ARG A 234 7.14 -2.11 16.21
C ARG A 234 5.93 -2.92 16.65
N ARG A 235 4.77 -2.28 16.57
CA ARG A 235 3.48 -2.80 17.04
C ARG A 235 2.85 -3.63 15.94
N LEU A 236 2.58 -4.91 16.17
CA LEU A 236 1.70 -5.70 15.32
C LEU A 236 0.28 -5.57 15.86
N LEU A 237 -0.64 -5.08 15.05
CA LEU A 237 -2.04 -4.91 15.45
C LEU A 237 -2.90 -5.96 14.78
N ILE A 238 -3.76 -6.63 15.54
CA ILE A 238 -4.75 -7.59 15.07
C ILE A 238 -6.13 -7.06 15.45
N GLN A 239 -7.06 -7.04 14.50
CA GLN A 239 -8.39 -6.47 14.66
C GLN A 239 -9.42 -7.35 13.94
N PRO A 240 -10.65 -7.49 14.45
CA PRO A 240 -11.74 -8.15 13.75
C PRO A 240 -11.94 -7.56 12.36
N LYS A 241 -12.24 -8.41 11.38
CA LYS A 241 -12.75 -7.96 10.09
C LYS A 241 -14.04 -7.17 10.34
N PRO A 242 -14.25 -6.03 9.64
CA PRO A 242 -15.52 -5.36 9.66
C PRO A 242 -16.61 -6.34 9.21
N THR A 243 -17.57 -6.64 10.08
CA THR A 243 -18.68 -7.51 9.74
C THR A 243 -19.39 -6.89 8.54
N LYS A 244 -19.40 -7.59 7.39
CA LYS A 244 -20.18 -7.14 6.24
C LYS A 244 -21.63 -7.17 6.70
N ILE A 245 -22.24 -6.00 6.79
CA ILE A 245 -23.66 -5.89 7.06
C ILE A 245 -24.31 -6.38 5.78
N VAL A 246 -24.67 -7.66 5.77
CA VAL A 246 -25.46 -8.22 4.71
C VAL A 246 -26.82 -7.55 4.85
N ASP A 247 -27.15 -6.66 3.92
CA ASP A 247 -28.51 -6.13 3.77
C ASP A 247 -29.42 -7.35 3.56
N ARG A 248 -30.00 -7.87 4.65
CA ARG A 248 -31.11 -8.81 4.60
C ARG A 248 -32.27 -8.02 4.01
N THR A 249 -32.43 -8.17 2.70
CA THR A 249 -33.62 -7.81 1.96
C THR A 249 -34.75 -8.72 2.43
N VAL A 250 -35.32 -8.39 3.59
CA VAL A 250 -36.62 -8.87 3.99
C VAL A 250 -37.62 -8.08 3.14
N LEU A 251 -38.19 -8.76 2.15
CA LEU A 251 -39.44 -8.44 1.45
C LEU A 251 -39.62 -6.97 1.00
N GLY A 252 -39.26 -6.68 -0.26
CA GLY A 252 -40.12 -5.84 -1.11
C GLY A 252 -39.74 -4.37 -1.34
N THR A 253 -38.78 -3.77 -0.62
CA THR A 253 -38.37 -2.38 -0.92
C THR A 253 -36.85 -2.23 -1.02
N LYS A 254 -36.37 -1.93 -2.23
CA LYS A 254 -34.96 -1.68 -2.54
C LYS A 254 -34.51 -0.34 -1.93
N GLN A 255 -34.25 -0.27 -0.63
CA GLN A 255 -33.49 0.84 -0.07
C GLN A 255 -31.99 0.53 -0.17
N LYS A 256 -31.35 1.10 -1.20
CA LYS A 256 -29.89 1.16 -1.32
C LYS A 256 -29.37 2.16 -0.29
N GLY A 257 -28.93 1.66 0.85
CA GLY A 257 -28.20 2.47 1.82
C GLY A 257 -27.44 1.59 2.78
N ASN A 258 -26.10 1.63 2.72
CA ASN A 258 -25.21 0.99 3.71
C ASN A 258 -25.31 1.70 5.08
N LYS A 259 -26.51 1.83 5.65
CA LYS A 259 -26.66 2.14 7.06
C LYS A 259 -26.22 0.90 7.83
N ARG A 260 -25.55 1.11 8.94
CA ARG A 260 -25.33 0.06 9.94
C ARG A 260 -26.73 -0.38 10.40
N LEU A 261 -27.32 -1.39 9.75
CA LEU A 261 -28.61 -1.95 10.15
C LEU A 261 -28.38 -2.51 11.54
N LYS A 262 -28.82 -1.75 12.54
CA LYS A 262 -29.06 -2.25 13.88
C LYS A 262 -30.09 -3.35 13.69
N LEU A 263 -29.64 -4.61 13.65
CA LEU A 263 -30.52 -5.76 13.73
C LEU A 263 -31.24 -5.65 15.07
N LYS A 264 -32.44 -5.08 15.05
CA LYS A 264 -33.39 -5.18 16.15
C LYS A 264 -33.85 -6.62 16.14
N THR A 265 -33.36 -7.42 17.08
CA THR A 265 -34.13 -8.57 17.54
C THR A 265 -35.45 -8.06 18.13
N GLY A 266 -36.49 -8.89 18.20
CA GLY A 266 -37.84 -8.50 18.64
C GLY A 266 -37.92 -7.81 20.01
N ASN A 267 -36.82 -7.74 20.76
CA ASN A 267 -36.69 -7.03 22.05
C ASN A 267 -35.87 -5.73 21.99
N GLY A 268 -35.52 -5.21 20.81
CA GLY A 268 -34.90 -3.88 20.68
C GLY A 268 -33.40 -3.79 20.97
N ASP A 269 -32.74 -4.87 21.39
CA ASP A 269 -31.30 -4.88 21.63
C ASP A 269 -30.51 -5.02 20.32
N ILE A 270 -29.54 -4.13 20.15
CA ILE A 270 -28.52 -4.25 19.10
C ILE A 270 -27.67 -5.45 19.50
N VAL A 271 -27.76 -6.55 18.75
CA VAL A 271 -26.76 -7.61 18.84
C VAL A 271 -25.49 -7.08 18.19
N ASP A 272 -24.74 -6.27 18.94
CA ASP A 272 -23.30 -6.21 18.80
C ASP A 272 -22.85 -7.67 18.94
N ASP A 273 -22.10 -8.20 17.98
CA ASP A 273 -21.59 -9.58 18.09
C ASP A 273 -20.61 -9.74 19.27
N GLY A 274 -20.45 -8.68 20.08
CA GLY A 274 -19.96 -8.70 21.45
C GLY A 274 -18.45 -8.73 21.54
N VAL A 275 -17.77 -8.96 20.41
CA VAL A 275 -16.33 -9.10 20.32
C VAL A 275 -15.73 -7.86 19.65
N ASP A 276 -15.78 -6.76 20.39
CA ASP A 276 -15.19 -5.49 20.01
C ASP A 276 -13.78 -5.39 20.62
N GLU A 277 -12.85 -6.21 20.11
CA GLU A 277 -11.49 -6.28 20.62
C GLU A 277 -10.42 -5.93 19.58
N GLN A 278 -9.26 -5.50 20.04
CA GLN A 278 -8.05 -5.35 19.23
C GLN A 278 -6.87 -5.87 20.01
N HIS A 279 -6.01 -6.69 19.40
CA HIS A 279 -4.76 -7.13 20.02
C HIS A 279 -3.59 -6.30 19.52
N GLU A 280 -2.65 -6.01 20.41
CA GLU A 280 -1.35 -5.42 20.10
C GLU A 280 -0.25 -6.37 20.58
N LEU A 281 0.61 -6.80 19.66
CA LEU A 281 1.80 -7.60 19.94
C LEU A 281 3.05 -6.74 19.77
N ARG A 282 3.96 -6.79 20.73
CA ARG A 282 5.31 -6.22 20.66
C ARG A 282 6.31 -7.36 20.76
N LEU A 283 6.91 -7.64 19.62
CA LEU A 283 7.78 -8.79 19.42
C LEU A 283 9.16 -8.28 19.00
N GLY A 284 10.18 -8.74 19.70
CA GLY A 284 11.57 -8.35 19.54
C GLY A 284 12.31 -9.18 18.49
N PRO A 285 13.57 -8.81 18.20
CA PRO A 285 14.44 -9.61 17.36
C PRO A 285 14.61 -11.03 17.93
N GLY A 286 14.21 -12.03 17.15
CA GLY A 286 14.34 -13.45 17.44
C GLY A 286 13.02 -14.09 17.83
N ASP A 287 12.01 -13.30 18.15
CA ASP A 287 10.66 -13.80 18.36
C ASP A 287 10.05 -14.24 17.03
N ALA A 288 9.10 -15.18 17.12
CA ALA A 288 8.21 -15.52 16.03
C ALA A 288 6.76 -15.53 16.49
N TYR A 289 5.84 -15.44 15.53
CA TYR A 289 4.43 -15.66 15.76
C TYR A 289 3.82 -16.45 14.60
N CYS A 290 2.80 -17.26 14.89
CA CYS A 290 2.05 -18.04 13.91
C CYS A 290 0.57 -17.67 13.99
N MET A 291 -0.06 -17.49 12.83
CA MET A 291 -1.49 -17.27 12.67
C MET A 291 -2.05 -18.43 11.85
N ASP A 292 -3.15 -19.01 12.29
CA ASP A 292 -3.86 -20.05 11.54
C ASP A 292 -4.80 -19.45 10.46
N GLY A 293 -5.35 -20.33 9.62
CA GLY A 293 -6.29 -19.94 8.57
C GLY A 293 -7.59 -19.33 9.11
N GLU A 294 -8.13 -19.88 10.21
CA GLU A 294 -9.35 -19.35 10.83
C GLU A 294 -9.17 -17.91 11.32
N MET A 295 -7.99 -17.55 11.85
CA MET A 295 -7.66 -16.15 12.14
C MET A 295 -7.74 -15.28 10.89
N GLN A 296 -7.24 -15.75 9.74
CA GLN A 296 -7.32 -15.00 8.49
C GLN A 296 -8.75 -14.81 8.00
N GLU A 297 -9.70 -15.68 8.37
CA GLU A 297 -11.10 -15.55 7.99
C GLU A 297 -11.81 -14.43 8.78
N HIS A 298 -11.50 -14.29 10.07
CA HIS A 298 -12.25 -13.41 10.97
C HIS A 298 -11.53 -12.12 11.36
N TYR A 299 -10.22 -12.06 11.18
CA TYR A 299 -9.38 -10.94 11.59
C TYR A 299 -8.56 -10.38 10.43
N VAL A 300 -8.08 -9.16 10.65
CA VAL A 300 -7.04 -8.50 9.85
C VAL A 300 -5.88 -8.13 10.76
N HIS A 301 -4.70 -8.03 10.19
CA HIS A 301 -3.50 -7.59 10.89
C HIS A 301 -2.77 -6.47 10.14
N SER A 302 -1.97 -5.70 10.86
CA SER A 302 -1.22 -4.58 10.32
C SER A 302 0.05 -4.29 11.10
N LEU A 303 1.01 -3.67 10.42
CA LEU A 303 2.19 -3.05 11.02
C LEU A 303 2.10 -1.54 10.71
N PRO A 304 1.50 -0.72 11.59
CA PRO A 304 1.37 0.72 11.38
C PRO A 304 2.74 1.39 11.33
N PRO A 305 2.83 2.61 10.74
CA PRO A 305 4.05 3.39 10.83
C PRO A 305 4.45 3.62 12.30
N ASP A 306 5.75 3.67 12.54
CA ASP A 306 6.34 4.02 13.82
C ASP A 306 6.86 5.46 13.74
N GLU A 307 6.13 6.37 14.39
CA GLU A 307 6.46 7.79 14.37
C GLU A 307 7.77 8.10 15.10
N HIS A 308 8.22 7.25 16.03
CA HIS A 308 9.47 7.46 16.77
C HIS A 308 10.72 7.19 15.92
N SER A 309 10.62 6.30 14.94
CA SER A 309 11.75 5.88 14.09
C SER A 309 11.59 6.32 12.63
N LYS A 310 10.76 7.35 12.40
CA LYS A 310 10.45 7.88 11.08
C LYS A 310 11.68 8.53 10.44
N GLY A 311 12.09 8.03 9.27
CA GLY A 311 13.30 8.52 8.58
C GLY A 311 14.62 8.10 9.23
N SER A 312 14.59 7.33 10.33
CA SER A 312 15.79 6.80 10.98
C SER A 312 16.09 5.40 10.49
N VAL A 313 17.37 5.13 10.21
CA VAL A 313 17.89 3.78 9.93
C VAL A 313 17.71 2.84 11.12
N GLU A 314 17.54 3.37 12.33
CA GLU A 314 17.25 2.58 13.53
C GLU A 314 15.87 1.94 13.46
N GLY A 315 14.94 2.52 12.67
CA GLY A 315 13.59 2.02 12.41
C GLY A 315 13.51 0.73 11.58
N ARG A 316 14.65 0.18 11.15
CA ARG A 316 14.73 -0.97 10.24
C ARG A 316 14.20 -2.25 10.88
N ARG A 317 13.38 -2.98 10.14
CA ARG A 317 12.84 -4.28 10.55
C ARG A 317 12.97 -5.29 9.42
N ILE A 318 13.50 -6.48 9.73
CA ILE A 318 13.52 -7.64 8.82
C ILE A 318 12.66 -8.72 9.44
N ILE A 319 11.67 -9.19 8.67
CA ILE A 319 10.80 -10.30 9.05
C ILE A 319 10.78 -11.33 7.91
N VAL A 320 10.77 -12.60 8.25
CA VAL A 320 10.57 -13.68 7.27
C VAL A 320 9.19 -14.27 7.51
N VAL A 321 8.36 -14.27 6.48
CA VAL A 321 7.00 -14.83 6.53
C VAL A 321 6.96 -16.14 5.76
N PHE A 322 6.64 -17.22 6.44
CA PHE A 322 6.48 -18.57 5.93
C PHE A 322 4.99 -18.85 5.73
N ARG A 323 4.58 -19.33 4.56
CA ARG A 323 3.17 -19.54 4.21
C ARG A 323 2.90 -20.93 3.68
N SER A 324 1.82 -21.53 4.17
CA SER A 324 1.23 -22.77 3.66
C SER A 324 -0.23 -22.52 3.28
N GLY A 325 -0.68 -23.12 2.18
CA GLY A 325 -2.04 -22.99 1.64
C GLY A 325 -2.14 -23.57 0.23
N THR A 326 -2.81 -22.88 -0.68
CA THR A 326 -2.97 -23.29 -2.09
C THR A 326 -1.81 -22.75 -2.93
N GLN A 327 -0.96 -23.65 -3.42
CA GLN A 327 0.14 -23.30 -4.31
C GLN A 327 -0.37 -22.75 -5.66
N LYS A 328 0.27 -21.69 -6.17
CA LYS A 328 0.03 -21.12 -7.50
C LYS A 328 1.37 -20.96 -8.23
N VAL A 329 1.34 -20.90 -9.56
CA VAL A 329 2.53 -20.72 -10.39
C VAL A 329 2.44 -19.46 -11.26
N PHE A 330 3.57 -18.77 -11.42
CA PHE A 330 3.67 -17.52 -12.17
C PHE A 330 4.87 -17.53 -13.12
N LYS A 331 4.64 -17.13 -14.37
CA LYS A 331 5.72 -16.90 -15.35
C LYS A 331 6.45 -15.59 -15.11
N LYS A 332 5.75 -14.54 -14.66
CA LYS A 332 6.26 -13.17 -14.53
C LYS A 332 6.14 -12.64 -13.12
N ASP A 333 7.22 -12.05 -12.65
CA ASP A 333 7.27 -11.24 -11.43
C ASP A 333 6.82 -9.79 -11.72
N SER A 334 6.07 -9.18 -10.81
CA SER A 334 5.60 -7.79 -10.96
C SER A 334 6.46 -6.75 -10.23
N GLY A 335 7.40 -7.22 -9.40
CA GLY A 335 8.29 -6.42 -8.58
C GLY A 335 9.54 -5.98 -9.34
N LYS A 336 9.90 -4.72 -9.12
CA LYS A 336 11.13 -4.12 -9.68
C LYS A 336 12.31 -4.47 -8.77
N PRO A 337 13.44 -4.97 -9.29
CA PRO A 337 14.65 -5.18 -8.49
C PRO A 337 15.06 -3.91 -7.74
N CYS A 338 15.51 -4.06 -6.50
CA CYS A 338 15.97 -2.98 -5.65
C CYS A 338 17.41 -3.20 -5.20
N ASN A 339 18.24 -2.17 -5.34
CA ASN A 339 19.54 -2.15 -4.71
C ASN A 339 19.38 -1.69 -3.25
N LEU A 340 19.46 -2.63 -2.30
CA LEU A 340 19.38 -2.33 -0.87
C LEU A 340 20.41 -1.29 -0.41
N ALA A 341 21.62 -1.31 -0.99
CA ALA A 341 22.67 -0.36 -0.62
C ALA A 341 22.33 1.08 -1.00
N ALA A 342 21.43 1.26 -1.98
CA ALA A 342 20.90 2.55 -2.41
C ALA A 342 19.51 2.86 -1.83
N LEU A 343 18.94 1.98 -1.00
CA LEU A 343 17.65 2.24 -0.36
C LEU A 343 17.84 3.21 0.81
N GLU A 344 17.86 4.48 0.45
CA GLU A 344 17.55 5.58 1.36
C GLU A 344 16.18 5.38 2.02
N PRO A 345 15.92 6.01 3.18
CA PRO A 345 14.57 6.13 3.72
C PRO A 345 13.60 6.55 2.62
N ARG A 346 12.37 6.01 2.67
CA ARG A 346 11.38 6.31 1.63
C ARG A 346 11.21 7.83 1.54
N PRO A 347 11.40 8.44 0.36
CA PRO A 347 11.17 9.86 0.21
C PRO A 347 9.71 10.15 0.56
N ASP A 348 9.48 11.24 1.26
CA ASP A 348 8.11 11.66 1.56
C ASP A 348 7.35 11.84 0.26
N LEU A 349 6.07 11.46 0.29
CA LEU A 349 5.18 11.74 -0.83
C LEU A 349 4.96 13.25 -0.88
N CYS A 350 5.79 13.93 -1.67
CA CYS A 350 5.63 15.35 -1.95
C CYS A 350 4.46 15.51 -2.92
N PHE A 351 3.42 16.26 -2.57
CA PHE A 351 2.33 16.61 -3.49
C PHE A 351 2.59 18.02 -3.99
N THR A 352 2.61 18.19 -5.31
CA THR A 352 2.74 19.51 -5.94
C THR A 352 1.34 20.03 -6.18
N PHE A 353 0.95 21.15 -5.57
CA PHE A 353 -0.33 21.79 -5.85
C PHE A 353 -0.13 22.85 -6.94
N GLY A 354 -1.11 23.03 -7.83
CA GLY A 354 -1.01 24.02 -8.91
C GLY A 354 -0.38 23.50 -10.21
N ASN A 355 0.27 24.40 -10.96
CA ASN A 355 0.71 24.19 -12.36
C ASN A 355 2.17 23.78 -12.53
N GLU A 356 2.93 23.59 -11.44
CA GLU A 356 4.38 23.39 -11.49
C GLU A 356 4.78 21.95 -11.85
N ILE A 357 4.24 21.42 -12.94
CA ILE A 357 4.64 20.11 -13.46
C ILE A 357 5.17 20.31 -14.87
N LYS A 358 6.48 20.07 -15.01
CA LYS A 358 7.16 20.12 -16.29
C LYS A 358 6.43 19.24 -17.31
N ASP A 359 6.24 19.76 -18.51
CA ASP A 359 5.58 19.10 -19.64
C ASP A 359 4.07 18.82 -19.49
N LEU A 360 3.47 19.25 -18.38
CA LEU A 360 2.02 19.25 -18.22
C LEU A 360 1.44 20.54 -18.80
N ARG A 361 0.67 20.42 -19.88
CA ARG A 361 0.10 21.54 -20.65
C ARG A 361 -1.40 21.37 -20.75
N GLU A 362 -2.10 22.47 -20.56
CA GLU A 362 -3.55 22.47 -20.62
C GLU A 362 -4.05 22.12 -22.04
N GLY A 363 -5.06 21.27 -22.13
CA GLY A 363 -5.62 20.76 -23.38
C GLY A 363 -4.89 19.57 -23.99
N ASP A 364 -3.68 19.26 -23.52
CA ASP A 364 -2.94 18.09 -24.01
C ASP A 364 -3.49 16.79 -23.41
N ILE A 365 -3.24 15.70 -24.13
CA ILE A 365 -3.78 14.37 -23.84
C ILE A 365 -2.64 13.46 -23.42
N TYR A 366 -2.85 12.80 -22.27
CA TYR A 366 -1.87 11.99 -21.61
C TYR A 366 -2.39 10.56 -21.42
N GLY A 367 -1.48 9.59 -21.53
CA GLY A 367 -1.75 8.23 -21.05
C GLY A 367 -1.63 8.16 -19.52
N GLY A 368 -2.37 7.27 -18.87
CA GLY A 368 -2.28 7.11 -17.42
C GLY A 368 -0.87 6.79 -16.90
N ARG A 369 -0.06 6.06 -17.68
CA ARG A 369 1.37 5.81 -17.35
C ARG A 369 2.20 7.09 -17.40
N GLN A 370 1.94 7.95 -18.36
CA GLN A 370 2.63 9.24 -18.53
C GLN A 370 2.31 10.18 -17.37
N LEU A 371 1.03 10.30 -16.98
CA LEU A 371 0.64 11.12 -15.82
C LEU A 371 1.34 10.69 -14.53
N ARG A 372 1.53 9.38 -14.32
CA ARG A 372 2.27 8.87 -13.15
C ARG A 372 3.77 9.16 -13.24
N ALA A 373 4.37 8.97 -14.41
CA ALA A 373 5.80 9.26 -14.60
C ALA A 373 6.14 10.73 -14.34
N MET A 374 5.23 11.65 -14.69
CA MET A 374 5.36 13.09 -14.42
C MET A 374 4.89 13.49 -13.02
N ASN A 375 4.43 12.54 -12.19
CA ASN A 375 3.79 12.80 -10.90
C ASN A 375 2.55 13.72 -10.95
N ALA A 376 1.91 13.87 -12.13
CA ALA A 376 0.74 14.71 -12.35
C ALA A 376 -0.56 14.14 -11.79
N HIS A 377 -0.64 12.80 -11.71
CA HIS A 377 -1.71 12.07 -11.02
C HIS A 377 -1.15 10.74 -10.51
N ARG A 378 -1.17 10.53 -9.19
CA ARG A 378 -0.45 9.40 -8.56
C ARG A 378 -1.31 8.16 -8.31
N SER A 379 -2.63 8.33 -8.23
CA SER A 379 -3.54 7.21 -8.02
C SER A 379 -3.73 6.41 -9.32
N THR A 380 -3.70 5.08 -9.25
CA THR A 380 -4.06 4.20 -10.39
C THR A 380 -5.48 3.69 -10.38
N GLN A 381 -6.09 3.52 -9.19
CA GLN A 381 -7.40 2.88 -9.05
C GLN A 381 -8.49 3.85 -8.61
N ARG A 382 -8.14 5.08 -8.28
CA ARG A 382 -9.08 6.08 -7.77
C ARG A 382 -9.03 7.34 -8.60
N SER A 383 -10.18 7.98 -8.71
CA SER A 383 -10.36 9.26 -9.37
C SER A 383 -9.70 10.43 -8.64
N VAL A 384 -9.12 10.21 -7.46
CA VAL A 384 -8.51 11.26 -6.63
C VAL A 384 -7.05 10.91 -6.35
N SER A 385 -6.15 11.85 -6.61
CA SER A 385 -4.75 11.87 -6.19
C SER A 385 -4.63 12.82 -4.98
N GLY A 386 -4.09 12.31 -3.87
CA GLY A 386 -4.02 13.05 -2.62
C GLY A 386 -4.00 12.17 -1.37
N ASN A 387 -3.88 12.81 -0.20
CA ASN A 387 -4.11 12.17 1.09
C ASN A 387 -4.75 13.15 2.09
N LYS A 388 -5.31 12.63 3.19
CA LYS A 388 -6.05 13.42 4.21
C LYS A 388 -5.21 14.45 4.97
N VAL A 389 -3.88 14.35 4.91
CA VAL A 389 -2.96 15.27 5.62
C VAL A 389 -2.57 16.42 4.70
N MET A 390 -2.20 16.09 3.47
CA MET A 390 -1.67 17.06 2.52
C MET A 390 -2.78 17.75 1.73
N GLY A 391 -3.82 17.03 1.33
CA GLY A 391 -4.83 17.49 0.38
C GLY A 391 -4.90 16.62 -0.87
N CYS A 392 -5.82 16.99 -1.76
CA CYS A 392 -5.99 16.51 -3.11
C CYS A 392 -5.26 17.43 -4.10
N ASP A 393 -4.35 16.87 -4.88
CA ASP A 393 -3.55 17.61 -5.87
C ASP A 393 -4.08 17.45 -7.29
N ALA A 394 -4.76 16.33 -7.58
CA ALA A 394 -5.38 16.06 -8.87
C ALA A 394 -6.59 15.13 -8.77
N ILE A 395 -7.50 15.24 -9.73
CA ILE A 395 -8.61 14.30 -9.92
C ILE A 395 -8.75 13.88 -11.39
N THR A 396 -9.34 12.71 -11.60
CA THR A 396 -9.80 12.24 -12.91
C THR A 396 -11.32 12.14 -12.95
N VAL A 397 -11.95 12.86 -13.88
CA VAL A 397 -13.40 12.93 -14.04
C VAL A 397 -13.79 11.90 -15.09
N SER A 398 -14.57 10.90 -14.67
CA SER A 398 -14.90 9.70 -15.49
C SER A 398 -16.38 9.34 -15.54
N ARG A 399 -17.23 10.03 -14.77
CA ARG A 399 -18.67 9.85 -14.79
C ARG A 399 -19.31 11.16 -15.23
N ASP A 400 -20.36 11.04 -16.02
CA ASP A 400 -21.15 12.20 -16.41
C ASP A 400 -22.01 12.67 -15.24
N ARG A 401 -22.12 13.99 -15.13
CA ARG A 401 -23.05 14.69 -14.25
C ARG A 401 -23.73 15.74 -15.11
N GLU A 402 -25.01 15.97 -14.86
CA GLU A 402 -25.81 16.93 -15.64
C GLU A 402 -25.31 18.37 -15.49
N ASP A 403 -24.60 18.66 -14.39
CA ASP A 403 -24.12 20.00 -14.04
C ASP A 403 -22.68 20.31 -14.53
N ASP A 404 -22.08 19.46 -15.36
CA ASP A 404 -20.75 19.75 -15.93
C ASP A 404 -20.85 20.85 -17.00
N THR A 405 -20.42 22.07 -16.64
CA THR A 405 -20.35 23.24 -17.52
C THR A 405 -18.94 23.50 -18.05
N PHE A 406 -18.02 22.55 -17.89
CA PHE A 406 -16.57 22.73 -18.02
C PHE A 406 -15.95 23.64 -16.97
N VAL A 407 -16.51 24.85 -16.79
CA VAL A 407 -16.06 25.84 -15.80
C VAL A 407 -16.38 25.38 -14.39
N ARG A 408 -17.58 24.84 -14.19
CA ARG A 408 -18.06 24.33 -12.90
C ARG A 408 -18.67 22.96 -13.07
N PHE A 409 -18.46 22.06 -12.12
CA PHE A 409 -19.07 20.73 -12.10
C PHE A 409 -19.10 20.13 -10.69
N SER A 410 -19.96 19.13 -10.48
CA SER A 410 -19.95 18.34 -9.24
C SER A 410 -19.12 17.06 -9.39
N PHE A 411 -18.37 16.73 -8.34
CA PHE A 411 -17.57 15.52 -8.24
C PHE A 411 -17.91 14.79 -6.94
N ALA A 412 -18.23 13.51 -7.02
CA ALA A 412 -18.50 12.72 -5.83
C ALA A 412 -17.31 11.84 -5.47
N ALA A 413 -16.97 11.82 -4.18
CA ALA A 413 -15.98 10.91 -3.64
C ALA A 413 -16.36 10.47 -2.23
N GLU A 414 -16.17 9.18 -1.94
CA GLU A 414 -16.28 8.68 -0.58
C GLU A 414 -15.14 9.23 0.28
N THR A 415 -15.41 9.53 1.55
CA THR A 415 -14.42 10.02 2.52
C THR A 415 -13.15 9.15 2.59
N ARG A 416 -13.31 7.82 2.49
CA ARG A 416 -12.21 6.83 2.49
C ARG A 416 -11.52 6.68 1.13
N VAL A 417 -12.13 7.18 0.07
CA VAL A 417 -11.72 7.04 -1.33
C VAL A 417 -11.45 8.41 -1.95
N GLY A 418 -10.74 9.28 -1.22
CA GLY A 418 -10.29 10.58 -1.71
C GLY A 418 -11.14 11.78 -1.27
N GLY A 419 -12.37 11.57 -0.81
CA GLY A 419 -13.20 12.65 -0.27
C GLY A 419 -12.51 13.36 0.90
N GLY A 420 -11.86 12.62 1.81
CA GLY A 420 -11.09 13.23 2.90
C GLY A 420 -9.94 14.12 2.43
N SER A 421 -9.21 13.76 1.36
CA SER A 421 -8.17 14.62 0.80
C SER A 421 -8.74 15.86 0.11
N MET A 422 -9.91 15.74 -0.53
CA MET A 422 -10.59 16.88 -1.14
C MET A 422 -11.11 17.86 -0.10
N LEU A 423 -11.67 17.38 1.02
CA LEU A 423 -12.03 18.22 2.16
C LEU A 423 -10.82 19.00 2.71
N THR A 424 -9.66 18.34 2.85
CA THR A 424 -8.42 19.03 3.24
C THR A 424 -8.00 20.10 2.23
N SER A 425 -8.13 19.85 0.92
CA SER A 425 -7.86 20.88 -0.10
C SER A 425 -8.84 22.04 -0.05
N LEU A 426 -10.14 21.77 0.19
CA LEU A 426 -11.15 22.80 0.40
C LEU A 426 -10.76 23.69 1.60
N GLN A 427 -10.43 23.07 2.73
CA GLN A 427 -10.01 23.79 3.94
C GLN A 427 -8.75 24.63 3.74
N LYS A 428 -7.78 24.12 2.97
CA LYS A 428 -6.50 24.80 2.72
C LYS A 428 -6.52 25.73 1.49
N GLY A 429 -7.63 25.80 0.77
CA GLY A 429 -7.74 26.55 -0.50
C GLY A 429 -6.86 26.02 -1.63
N TYR A 430 -6.42 24.77 -1.58
CA TYR A 430 -5.48 24.24 -2.56
C TYR A 430 -6.15 23.96 -3.91
N PRO A 431 -5.53 24.40 -5.03
CA PRO A 431 -6.03 24.09 -6.35
C PRO A 431 -5.83 22.61 -6.69
N VAL A 432 -6.79 22.07 -7.45
CA VAL A 432 -6.86 20.68 -7.88
C VAL A 432 -6.72 20.63 -9.40
N ARG A 433 -5.75 19.85 -9.90
CA ARG A 433 -5.64 19.56 -11.33
C ARG A 433 -6.78 18.64 -11.77
N VAL A 434 -7.48 19.00 -12.84
CA VAL A 434 -8.59 18.17 -13.36
C VAL A 434 -8.20 17.51 -14.66
N PHE A 435 -8.38 16.18 -14.70
CA PHE A 435 -8.16 15.35 -15.89
C PHE A 435 -9.48 14.73 -16.35
N ARG A 436 -9.99 15.07 -17.53
CA ARG A 436 -11.18 14.41 -18.08
C ARG A 436 -10.78 13.18 -18.89
N THR A 437 -11.38 12.02 -18.63
CA THR A 437 -11.03 10.77 -19.34
C THR A 437 -11.79 10.64 -20.67
N SER A 438 -11.27 9.81 -21.57
CA SER A 438 -11.96 9.36 -22.78
C SER A 438 -13.21 8.50 -22.52
N ALA A 439 -13.36 7.98 -21.30
CA ALA A 439 -14.52 7.18 -20.90
C ALA A 439 -15.77 8.00 -20.56
N LEU A 440 -15.68 9.33 -20.50
CA LEU A 440 -16.86 10.20 -20.30
C LEU A 440 -17.81 10.14 -21.51
N HIS A 441 -19.12 10.22 -21.27
CA HIS A 441 -20.14 10.26 -22.32
C HIS A 441 -20.63 11.68 -22.64
N ASN A 442 -20.08 12.71 -22.01
CA ASN A 442 -20.43 14.11 -22.27
C ASN A 442 -19.55 14.79 -23.34
N LYS A 443 -19.81 16.09 -23.55
CA LYS A 443 -19.12 16.89 -24.56
C LYS A 443 -17.64 17.21 -24.26
N TYR A 444 -17.19 16.95 -23.04
CA TYR A 444 -15.84 17.29 -22.58
C TYR A 444 -14.90 16.09 -22.45
N LYS A 445 -15.33 14.89 -22.86
CA LYS A 445 -14.46 13.70 -22.89
C LYS A 445 -13.15 13.94 -23.63
N ALA A 446 -12.07 13.28 -23.20
CA ALA A 446 -10.81 13.32 -23.93
C ALA A 446 -10.92 12.54 -25.26
N VAL A 447 -10.36 13.10 -26.34
CA VAL A 447 -10.41 12.48 -27.68
C VAL A 447 -8.99 12.20 -28.13
N ALA A 448 -8.57 10.93 -28.07
CA ALA A 448 -7.24 10.54 -28.55
C ALA A 448 -7.07 10.98 -30.02
N LYS A 449 -5.91 11.57 -30.35
CA LYS A 449 -5.52 11.76 -31.76
C LYS A 449 -5.58 10.39 -32.43
N LYS A 450 -6.12 10.31 -33.64
CA LYS A 450 -6.21 9.07 -34.44
C LYS A 450 -4.79 8.60 -34.83
N SER A 451 -4.02 8.09 -33.89
CA SER A 451 -2.68 7.56 -34.12
C SER A 451 -2.67 6.08 -33.79
N GLY A 452 -2.84 5.26 -34.83
CA GLY A 452 -2.56 3.83 -34.80
C GLY A 452 -3.67 2.92 -34.25
N PRO A 453 -3.40 1.59 -34.26
CA PRO A 453 -4.36 0.55 -33.86
C PRO A 453 -4.91 0.80 -32.46
N LYS A 454 -6.24 0.60 -32.31
CA LYS A 454 -7.06 0.88 -31.12
C LYS A 454 -6.36 0.48 -29.80
N SER A 455 -5.64 1.42 -29.19
CA SER A 455 -5.17 1.21 -27.81
C SER A 455 -6.40 1.17 -26.90
N LYS A 456 -6.58 0.06 -26.17
CA LYS A 456 -7.67 -0.13 -25.20
C LYS A 456 -7.52 0.74 -23.94
N SER A 457 -6.43 1.51 -23.81
CA SER A 457 -6.19 2.30 -22.60
C SER A 457 -6.92 3.64 -22.64
N ASN A 458 -7.57 4.01 -21.54
CA ASN A 458 -8.10 5.35 -21.35
C ASN A 458 -7.00 6.42 -21.49
N VAL A 459 -7.36 7.52 -22.14
CA VAL A 459 -6.53 8.74 -22.21
C VAL A 459 -7.19 9.86 -21.41
N TYR A 460 -6.39 10.84 -21.01
CA TYR A 460 -6.79 11.88 -20.08
C TYR A 460 -6.38 13.25 -20.62
N ARG A 461 -7.33 14.17 -20.79
CA ARG A 461 -7.03 15.56 -21.16
C ARG A 461 -6.85 16.38 -19.89
N TYR A 462 -5.78 17.15 -19.80
CA TYR A 462 -5.58 18.07 -18.68
C TYR A 462 -6.39 19.36 -18.89
N ASP A 463 -7.35 19.64 -18.02
CA ASP A 463 -8.29 20.77 -18.17
C ASP A 463 -7.96 21.97 -17.26
N GLY A 464 -6.78 21.97 -16.64
CA GLY A 464 -6.30 23.06 -15.80
C GLY A 464 -6.57 22.86 -14.30
N LEU A 465 -6.54 23.98 -13.57
CA LEU A 465 -6.74 24.03 -12.12
C LEU A 465 -8.16 24.44 -11.76
N TYR A 466 -8.66 23.83 -10.69
CA TYR A 466 -9.98 24.08 -10.14
C TYR A 466 -9.85 24.24 -8.63
N HIS A 467 -10.64 25.13 -8.04
CA HIS A 467 -10.86 25.18 -6.59
C HIS A 467 -12.11 24.41 -6.24
N ILE A 468 -12.13 23.86 -5.03
CA ILE A 468 -13.33 23.30 -4.45
C ILE A 468 -14.09 24.47 -3.81
N GLU A 469 -15.28 24.79 -4.33
CA GLU A 469 -16.12 25.89 -3.80
C GLU A 469 -16.89 25.45 -2.55
N SER A 470 -17.38 24.20 -2.55
CA SER A 470 -18.20 23.66 -1.45
C SER A 470 -18.21 22.14 -1.46
N ALA A 471 -18.61 21.57 -0.32
CA ALA A 471 -18.83 20.14 -0.13
C ALA A 471 -20.17 19.91 0.58
N VAL A 472 -20.95 18.95 0.09
CA VAL A 472 -22.26 18.59 0.66
C VAL A 472 -22.30 17.06 0.84
N GLU A 473 -22.70 16.59 2.02
CA GLU A 473 -23.02 15.16 2.19
C GLU A 473 -24.34 14.85 1.47
N GLU A 474 -24.44 13.70 0.81
CA GLU A 474 -25.62 13.30 0.03
C GLU A 474 -26.96 13.38 0.82
N LEU A 475 -26.89 13.34 2.15
CA LEU A 475 -28.06 13.48 3.04
C LEU A 475 -28.54 14.92 3.28
N GLY A 476 -28.00 15.91 2.55
CA GLY A 476 -28.56 17.26 2.46
C GLY A 476 -28.08 18.26 3.52
N ASP A 477 -27.30 17.82 4.50
CA ASP A 477 -26.67 18.74 5.46
C ASP A 477 -25.56 19.53 4.76
N LYS A 478 -25.81 20.81 4.52
CA LYS A 478 -24.80 21.75 4.02
C LYS A 478 -23.75 21.99 5.10
N VAL A 479 -22.49 21.79 4.77
CA VAL A 479 -21.36 22.07 5.66
C VAL A 479 -21.00 23.54 5.53
N ASN A 480 -21.67 24.39 6.30
CA ASN A 480 -21.41 25.84 6.27
C ASN A 480 -20.25 26.25 7.21
N ASP A 481 -19.91 25.43 8.21
CA ASP A 481 -18.74 25.65 9.09
C ASP A 481 -17.67 24.58 8.86
N VAL A 482 -16.60 25.02 8.19
CA VAL A 482 -15.47 24.21 7.74
C VAL A 482 -14.64 23.70 8.93
N SER A 483 -14.65 24.38 10.09
CA SER A 483 -13.70 24.08 11.16
C SER A 483 -14.12 22.90 12.04
N LEU A 484 -15.39 22.85 12.47
CA LEU A 484 -15.93 21.85 13.41
C LEU A 484 -16.58 20.64 12.70
N GLY A 485 -17.13 20.83 11.50
CA GLY A 485 -17.79 19.75 10.74
C GLY A 485 -16.83 18.77 10.07
N LEU A 486 -15.70 19.27 9.57
CA LEU A 486 -14.76 18.48 8.75
C LEU A 486 -14.13 17.30 9.49
N SER A 487 -13.69 17.51 10.74
CA SER A 487 -13.05 16.47 11.55
C SER A 487 -13.98 15.29 11.82
N ASN A 488 -15.28 15.56 11.99
CA ASN A 488 -16.30 14.52 12.20
C ASN A 488 -16.63 13.78 10.91
N MET A 489 -16.68 14.48 9.77
CA MET A 489 -16.93 13.89 8.45
C MET A 489 -15.80 12.98 7.98
N ILE A 490 -14.53 13.35 8.25
CA ILE A 490 -13.34 12.59 7.83
C ILE A 490 -13.36 11.12 8.30
N ASN A 491 -14.08 10.83 9.38
CA ASN A 491 -14.17 9.50 9.98
C ASN A 491 -15.44 8.73 9.57
N ARG A 492 -16.45 9.41 9.02
CA ARG A 492 -17.69 8.78 8.54
C ARG A 492 -17.48 8.21 7.14
N LYS A 493 -18.17 7.11 6.84
CA LYS A 493 -18.23 6.53 5.50
C LYS A 493 -19.43 7.15 4.78
N SER A 494 -19.25 8.36 4.25
CA SER A 494 -20.22 9.09 3.45
C SER A 494 -19.68 9.33 2.04
N GLU A 495 -20.56 9.36 1.05
CA GLU A 495 -20.28 9.98 -0.23
C GLU A 495 -20.46 11.49 -0.08
N ILE A 496 -19.46 12.26 -0.53
CA ILE A 496 -19.46 13.71 -0.47
C ILE A 496 -19.46 14.24 -1.89
N ILE A 497 -20.36 15.17 -2.17
CA ILE A 497 -20.46 15.88 -3.43
C ILE A 497 -19.70 17.20 -3.29
N PHE A 498 -18.62 17.33 -4.05
CA PHE A 498 -17.78 18.51 -4.14
C PHE A 498 -18.18 19.32 -5.35
N ARG A 499 -18.42 20.62 -5.18
CA ARG A 499 -18.57 21.55 -6.32
C ARG A 499 -17.20 22.14 -6.63
N LEU A 500 -16.73 21.95 -7.85
CA LEU A 500 -15.46 22.49 -8.31
C LEU A 500 -15.71 23.61 -9.31
N CYS A 501 -14.87 24.65 -9.25
CA CYS A 501 -14.88 25.78 -10.17
C CYS A 501 -13.46 26.06 -10.65
N ARG A 502 -13.33 26.28 -11.95
CA ARG A 502 -12.06 26.51 -12.62
C ARG A 502 -11.44 27.83 -12.14
N SER A 503 -10.14 27.81 -11.82
CA SER A 503 -9.41 29.01 -11.37
C SER A 503 -9.41 30.08 -12.46
N SER A 504 -9.86 31.30 -12.13
CA SER A 504 -10.08 32.42 -13.06
C SER A 504 -8.79 33.13 -13.50
N GLU A 505 -7.66 32.87 -12.83
CA GLU A 505 -6.37 33.52 -13.08
C GLU A 505 -5.78 33.29 -14.50
N ASN A 506 -6.44 32.51 -15.35
CA ASN A 506 -6.13 32.34 -16.78
C ASN A 506 -7.38 32.38 -17.67
N SER A 507 -8.27 33.36 -17.49
CA SER A 507 -9.55 33.48 -18.23
C SER A 507 -9.38 33.44 -19.77
N VAL A 508 -8.30 34.02 -20.31
CA VAL A 508 -7.99 34.01 -21.75
C VAL A 508 -7.60 32.62 -22.26
N SER A 509 -6.89 31.81 -21.46
CA SER A 509 -6.54 30.42 -21.80
C SER A 509 -7.79 29.53 -21.88
N SER A 510 -8.75 29.77 -20.99
CA SER A 510 -9.98 28.97 -20.85
C SER A 510 -10.87 29.05 -22.09
N MET A 511 -11.05 30.25 -22.64
CA MET A 511 -11.81 30.45 -23.87
C MET A 511 -11.10 29.88 -25.10
N ARG A 512 -9.76 29.95 -25.15
CA ARG A 512 -8.97 29.32 -26.22
C ARG A 512 -9.08 27.80 -26.19
N LEU A 513 -9.04 27.18 -25.01
CA LEU A 513 -9.20 25.74 -24.89
C LEU A 513 -10.62 25.29 -25.27
N LEU A 514 -11.67 26.00 -24.81
CA LEU A 514 -13.04 25.71 -25.22
C LEU A 514 -13.22 25.81 -26.74
N ARG A 515 -12.68 26.86 -27.36
CA ARG A 515 -12.68 27.00 -28.84
C ARG A 515 -11.96 25.82 -29.51
N ARG A 516 -10.79 25.41 -28.99
CA ARG A 516 -10.04 24.26 -29.52
C ARG A 516 -10.83 22.95 -29.41
N ILE A 517 -11.47 22.68 -28.27
CA ILE A 517 -12.31 21.49 -28.05
C ILE A 517 -13.47 21.45 -29.05
N VAL A 518 -14.11 22.60 -29.30
CA VAL A 518 -15.20 22.71 -30.29
C VAL A 518 -14.68 22.46 -31.71
N ILE A 519 -13.55 23.06 -32.09
CA ILE A 519 -12.95 22.89 -33.43
C ILE A 519 -12.54 21.44 -33.68
N GLU A 520 -11.86 20.79 -32.73
CA GLU A 520 -11.43 19.39 -32.84
C GLU A 520 -12.62 18.42 -33.04
N ARG A 521 -13.79 18.75 -32.47
CA ARG A 521 -15.03 17.98 -32.70
C ARG A 521 -15.62 18.20 -34.08
N MET A 522 -15.66 19.45 -34.54
CA MET A 522 -16.19 19.78 -35.87
C MET A 522 -15.36 19.11 -36.98
N THR A 523 -14.02 19.07 -36.82
CA THR A 523 -13.15 18.37 -37.78
C THR A 523 -13.34 16.85 -37.72
N HIS A 524 -13.53 16.28 -36.53
CA HIS A 524 -13.81 14.84 -36.42
C HIS A 524 -15.18 14.43 -36.99
N SER A 525 -16.22 15.25 -36.81
CA SER A 525 -17.56 15.00 -37.36
C SER A 525 -17.60 15.07 -38.88
N LYS A 526 -16.89 16.03 -39.50
CA LYS A 526 -16.76 16.14 -40.97
C LYS A 526 -16.02 14.98 -41.61
N VAL A 527 -15.03 14.40 -40.92
CA VAL A 527 -14.27 13.24 -41.43
C VAL A 527 -15.11 11.95 -41.36
N THR A 528 -16.04 11.84 -40.42
CA THR A 528 -16.96 10.69 -40.36
C THR A 528 -18.08 10.78 -41.40
N SER A 529 -18.57 11.98 -41.76
CA SER A 529 -19.63 12.12 -42.77
C SER A 529 -19.16 11.94 -44.21
N ASN A 530 -17.87 12.20 -44.51
CA ASN A 530 -17.33 12.06 -45.88
C ASN A 530 -16.97 10.62 -46.29
N ASN A 531 -16.97 9.66 -45.36
CA ASN A 531 -16.68 8.25 -45.68
C ASN A 531 -17.93 7.41 -45.98
N ASP A 532 -19.13 7.91 -45.73
CA ASP A 532 -20.39 7.21 -46.05
C ASP A 532 -21.00 7.58 -47.41
N LEU A 533 -20.42 8.55 -48.14
CA LEU A 533 -20.93 9.00 -49.46
C LEU A 533 -20.13 8.49 -50.68
N ARG A 534 -19.18 7.55 -50.50
CA ARG A 534 -18.39 6.96 -51.62
C ARG A 534 -18.79 5.54 -52.03
N LYS A 535 -20.05 5.16 -51.80
CA LYS A 535 -20.64 3.94 -52.40
C LYS A 535 -21.95 4.30 -53.07
N ASN A 536 -21.87 4.65 -54.35
CA ASN A 536 -22.91 4.60 -55.41
C ASN A 536 -22.79 5.80 -56.35
N CYS A 537 -21.79 5.78 -57.23
CA CYS A 537 -21.91 6.43 -58.54
C CYS A 537 -21.87 5.34 -59.60
N PRO A 538 -22.97 5.09 -60.33
CA PRO A 538 -22.91 4.28 -61.53
C PRO A 538 -22.27 5.08 -62.68
N LYS A 539 -21.66 4.31 -63.57
CA LYS A 539 -20.93 4.73 -64.77
C LYS A 539 -21.81 5.49 -65.77
N LYS A 540 -21.13 6.32 -66.56
CA LYS A 540 -21.37 6.68 -67.98
C LYS A 540 -22.71 7.35 -68.31
N ILE A 541 -22.63 8.58 -68.83
CA ILE A 541 -23.31 8.95 -70.09
C ILE A 541 -22.30 9.67 -70.98
N ILE A 542 -22.33 9.26 -72.25
CA ILE A 542 -21.47 9.63 -73.37
C ILE A 542 -22.07 10.86 -74.07
N VAL A 543 -21.15 11.72 -74.52
CA VAL A 543 -21.18 12.70 -75.64
C VAL A 543 -22.42 12.65 -76.57
N ASN A 544 -23.14 13.78 -76.68
CA ASN A 544 -23.17 14.68 -77.85
C ASN A 544 -23.87 15.99 -77.47
#